data_AF-A0A433SBF8-F1
#
_entry.id   AF-A0A433SBF8-F1
#
_cell.length_a   1.000
_cell.length_b   1.000
_cell.length_c   1.000
_cell.angle_alpha   90.00
_cell.angle_beta   90.00
_cell.angle_gamma   90.00
#
_symmetry.space_group_name_H-M   'P 1'
#
loop_
_entity.id
_entity.type
_entity.pdbx_description
1 polymer ?
#
loop_
_entity_poly.entity_id
_entity_poly.type
_entity_poly.pdbx_seq_one_letter_code
_entity_poly.pdbx_strand_id
1 'polypeptide(L)'
;MINTRLIPIALACLFASHAFADDHAIMQRGYSPAESFRNFTLSQCVANGFQQHADIQKDAQIAAGGYLEIGHYPIEAYEEAVTLSKQFLAREYRTMAGQSLTLMKCIDLYHSDELTALVEKYEYALAHPDQEHGSN
;
A
#
# COMPACT_ATOMS: atom_id res chain seq x y z
N MET A 1 -75.37 4.19 -16.74
CA MET A 1 -74.59 2.93 -16.73
C MET A 1 -73.14 3.30 -16.99
N ILE A 2 -72.28 2.96 -16.03
CA ILE A 2 -70.85 3.30 -15.95
C ILE A 2 -70.08 2.59 -17.07
N ASN A 3 -69.29 3.30 -17.87
CA ASN A 3 -67.99 2.80 -18.33
C ASN A 3 -67.14 3.89 -19.01
N THR A 4 -66.36 4.63 -18.22
CA THR A 4 -65.20 5.35 -18.76
C THR A 4 -64.03 5.03 -17.85
N ARG A 5 -63.20 4.07 -18.29
CA ARG A 5 -61.90 3.79 -17.67
C ARG A 5 -60.99 4.99 -17.90
N LEU A 6 -60.95 5.89 -16.92
CA LEU A 6 -59.94 6.91 -16.80
C LEU A 6 -59.06 6.54 -15.61
N ILE A 7 -58.05 5.73 -15.89
CA ILE A 7 -56.83 5.71 -15.07
C ILE A 7 -55.72 6.20 -16.00
N PRO A 8 -55.47 7.52 -16.11
CA PRO A 8 -54.13 7.95 -16.40
C PRO A 8 -53.36 7.80 -15.09
N ILE A 9 -52.48 6.81 -15.07
CA ILE A 9 -51.42 6.61 -14.09
C ILE A 9 -50.57 7.89 -14.12
N ALA A 10 -51.02 8.91 -13.41
CA ALA A 10 -50.33 10.16 -13.27
C ALA A 10 -49.25 9.95 -12.20
N LEU A 11 -48.03 9.78 -12.69
CA LEU A 11 -46.83 10.24 -12.01
C LEU A 11 -46.41 9.48 -10.75
N ALA A 12 -46.38 8.15 -10.82
CA ALA A 12 -45.45 7.35 -10.02
C ALA A 12 -44.06 7.34 -10.70
N CYS A 13 -43.53 8.52 -11.02
CA CYS A 13 -42.10 8.72 -11.29
C CYS A 13 -41.43 9.19 -10.00
N LEU A 14 -41.69 8.47 -8.90
CA LEU A 14 -40.71 8.31 -7.84
C LEU A 14 -39.66 7.35 -8.41
N PHE A 15 -38.88 7.83 -9.38
CA PHE A 15 -37.58 7.22 -9.63
C PHE A 15 -36.83 7.39 -8.33
N ALA A 16 -36.86 6.32 -7.53
CA ALA A 16 -36.03 6.17 -6.38
C ALA A 16 -34.64 6.59 -6.81
N SER A 17 -34.20 7.73 -6.27
CA SER A 17 -32.81 8.14 -6.27
C SER A 17 -32.06 7.01 -5.57
N HIS A 18 -31.70 5.99 -6.33
CA HIS A 18 -30.59 5.13 -5.98
C HIS A 18 -29.40 6.05 -6.19
N ALA A 19 -29.13 6.89 -5.19
CA ALA A 19 -27.77 7.29 -4.93
C ALA A 19 -27.04 5.96 -4.73
N PHE A 20 -26.46 5.43 -5.81
CA PHE A 20 -25.28 4.61 -5.69
C PHE A 20 -24.26 5.54 -5.04
N ALA A 21 -24.28 5.58 -3.71
CA ALA A 21 -23.07 5.88 -2.99
C ALA A 21 -22.12 4.78 -3.46
N ASP A 22 -21.26 5.15 -4.40
CA ASP A 22 -20.08 4.38 -4.72
C ASP A 22 -19.30 4.38 -3.41
N ASP A 23 -19.51 3.34 -2.61
CA ASP A 23 -18.74 3.10 -1.40
C ASP A 23 -17.37 2.61 -1.87
N HIS A 24 -16.65 3.52 -2.54
CA HIS A 24 -15.21 3.47 -2.56
C HIS A 24 -14.83 3.61 -1.08
N ALA A 25 -14.78 2.48 -0.39
CA ALA A 25 -14.01 2.29 0.81
C ALA A 25 -12.53 2.50 0.43
N ILE A 26 -12.17 3.74 0.07
CA ILE A 26 -10.79 4.16 -0.01
C ILE A 26 -10.30 4.04 1.42
N MET A 27 -9.22 3.29 1.56
CA MET A 27 -8.41 3.08 2.75
C MET A 27 -8.08 4.40 3.46
N GLN A 28 -9.04 4.99 4.15
CA GLN A 28 -8.91 6.17 5.00
C GLN A 28 -8.69 5.69 6.43
N ARG A 29 -7.62 4.90 6.64
CA ARG A 29 -6.91 4.96 7.91
C ARG A 29 -5.75 5.92 7.70
N GLY A 30 -5.72 6.99 8.49
CA GLY A 30 -4.77 8.09 8.38
C GLY A 30 -3.35 7.66 8.76
N TYR A 31 -2.67 6.97 7.85
CA TYR A 31 -1.23 6.80 7.92
C TYR A 31 -0.56 8.09 7.43
N SER A 32 0.46 8.52 8.17
CA SER A 32 1.41 9.51 7.69
C SER A 32 2.15 9.01 6.45
N PRO A 33 2.76 9.89 5.65
CA PRO A 33 3.56 9.49 4.50
C PRO A 33 4.67 8.48 4.86
N ALA A 34 5.33 8.68 6.01
CA ALA A 34 6.33 7.77 6.55
C ALA A 34 5.75 6.39 6.86
N GLU A 35 4.58 6.30 7.49
CA GLU A 35 3.90 5.03 7.76
C GLU A 35 3.50 4.32 6.46
N SER A 36 2.94 5.04 5.49
CA SER A 36 2.61 4.49 4.17
C SER A 36 3.87 3.94 3.46
N PHE A 37 5.00 4.64 3.55
CA PHE A 37 6.26 4.17 2.99
C PHE A 37 6.83 2.93 3.69
N ARG A 38 6.74 2.86 5.03
CA ARG A 38 7.13 1.65 5.79
C ARG A 38 6.24 0.48 5.44
N ASN A 39 4.93 0.71 5.29
CA ASN A 39 3.97 -0.30 4.90
C ASN A 39 4.21 -0.80 3.46
N PHE A 40 4.48 0.11 2.51
CA PHE A 40 4.95 -0.25 1.17
C PHE A 40 6.17 -1.18 1.25
N THR A 41 7.16 -0.79 2.04
CA THR A 41 8.44 -1.52 2.14
C THR A 41 8.23 -2.92 2.71
N LEU A 42 7.40 -3.05 3.74
CA LEU A 42 7.01 -4.34 4.32
C LEU A 42 6.26 -5.21 3.30
N SER A 43 5.23 -4.66 2.66
CA SER A 43 4.45 -5.36 1.63
C SER A 43 5.35 -5.86 0.51
N GLN A 44 6.30 -5.05 0.07
CA GLN A 44 7.21 -5.45 -1.00
C GLN A 44 8.27 -6.47 -0.54
N CYS A 45 8.71 -6.42 0.72
CA CYS A 45 9.51 -7.50 1.29
C CYS A 45 8.75 -8.83 1.29
N VAL A 46 7.48 -8.83 1.71
CA VAL A 46 6.63 -10.04 1.72
C VAL A 46 6.46 -10.57 0.30
N ALA A 47 6.13 -9.71 -0.68
CA ALA A 47 5.99 -10.11 -2.07
C ALA A 47 7.27 -10.76 -2.63
N ASN A 48 8.44 -10.18 -2.34
CA ASN A 48 9.74 -10.71 -2.79
C ASN A 48 10.18 -11.96 -2.01
N GLY A 49 9.76 -12.10 -0.75
CA GLY A 49 10.12 -13.24 0.10
C GLY A 49 9.32 -14.50 -0.19
N PHE A 50 8.10 -14.36 -0.73
CA PHE A 50 7.15 -15.46 -0.96
C PHE A 50 6.88 -15.71 -2.46
N GLN A 51 7.87 -15.55 -3.34
CA GLN A 51 7.73 -15.71 -4.80
C GLN A 51 7.19 -17.08 -5.25
N GLN A 52 7.34 -18.13 -4.43
CA GLN A 52 6.81 -19.47 -4.72
C GLN A 52 5.36 -19.65 -4.26
N HIS A 53 4.75 -18.62 -3.67
CA HIS A 53 3.38 -18.63 -3.14
C HIS A 53 2.57 -17.51 -3.83
N ALA A 54 2.03 -17.83 -5.01
CA ALA A 54 1.41 -16.85 -5.91
C ALA A 54 0.34 -15.97 -5.25
N ASP A 55 -0.52 -16.55 -4.40
CA ASP A 55 -1.59 -15.79 -3.73
C ASP A 55 -1.03 -14.76 -2.73
N ILE A 56 -0.01 -15.15 -1.95
CA ILE A 56 0.66 -14.26 -0.99
C ILE A 56 1.41 -13.16 -1.74
N GLN A 57 2.15 -13.54 -2.79
CA GLN A 57 2.89 -12.59 -3.60
C GLN A 57 1.96 -11.54 -4.23
N LYS A 58 0.86 -12.00 -4.84
CA LYS A 58 -0.10 -11.12 -5.53
C LYS A 58 -0.76 -10.14 -4.57
N ASP A 59 -1.25 -10.64 -3.42
CA ASP A 59 -1.91 -9.78 -2.43
C ASP A 59 -0.93 -8.74 -1.86
N ALA A 60 0.30 -9.16 -1.53
CA ALA A 60 1.34 -8.26 -1.05
C ALA A 60 1.74 -7.19 -2.09
N GLN A 61 1.75 -7.53 -3.39
CA GLN A 61 1.97 -6.55 -4.46
C GLN A 61 0.81 -5.55 -4.59
N ILE A 62 -0.43 -6.00 -4.47
CA ILE A 62 -1.60 -5.10 -4.47
C ILE A 62 -1.54 -4.15 -3.27
N ALA A 63 -1.20 -4.66 -2.08
CA ALA A 63 -1.01 -3.85 -0.89
C ALA A 63 0.12 -2.81 -1.08
N ALA A 64 1.25 -3.21 -1.65
CA ALA A 64 2.34 -2.28 -1.97
C ALA A 64 1.86 -1.19 -2.94
N GLY A 65 1.12 -1.55 -3.99
CA GLY A 65 0.51 -0.58 -4.91
C GLY A 65 -0.41 0.41 -4.18
N GLY A 66 -1.27 -0.07 -3.28
CA GLY A 66 -2.15 0.79 -2.49
C GLY A 66 -1.38 1.77 -1.59
N TYR A 67 -0.28 1.34 -0.96
CA TYR A 67 0.57 2.23 -0.15
C TYR A 67 1.40 3.20 -0.98
N LEU A 68 1.75 2.84 -2.22
CA LEU A 68 2.41 3.72 -3.19
C LEU A 68 1.46 4.85 -3.61
N GLU A 69 0.20 4.54 -3.92
CA GLU A 69 -0.81 5.51 -4.36
C GLU A 69 -1.10 6.61 -3.34
N ILE A 70 -1.07 6.27 -2.05
CA ILE A 70 -1.33 7.22 -0.95
C ILE A 70 -0.05 7.78 -0.30
N GLY A 71 1.11 7.40 -0.81
CA GLY A 71 2.39 7.91 -0.33
C GLY A 71 2.76 9.24 -1.01
N HIS A 72 3.79 9.92 -0.48
CA HIS A 72 4.20 11.24 -0.97
C HIS A 72 5.70 11.36 -1.29
N TYR A 73 6.46 10.26 -1.18
CA TYR A 73 7.87 10.27 -1.53
C TYR A 73 8.07 10.15 -3.06
N PRO A 74 9.23 10.57 -3.59
CA PRO A 74 9.52 10.39 -5.01
C PRO A 74 9.82 8.92 -5.34
N ILE A 75 9.71 8.51 -6.61
CA ILE A 75 9.80 7.11 -7.02
C ILE A 75 11.13 6.45 -6.63
N GLU A 76 12.21 7.23 -6.60
CA GLU A 76 13.55 6.83 -6.20
C GLU A 76 13.56 6.28 -4.76
N ALA A 77 12.75 6.86 -3.86
CA ALA A 77 12.62 6.36 -2.49
C ALA A 77 12.07 4.94 -2.45
N TYR A 78 11.08 4.65 -3.29
CA TYR A 78 10.45 3.34 -3.38
C TYR A 78 11.39 2.31 -4.02
N GLU A 79 12.19 2.71 -5.01
CA GLU A 79 13.24 1.86 -5.60
C GLU A 79 14.34 1.50 -4.58
N GLU A 80 14.78 2.47 -3.78
CA GLU A 80 15.72 2.24 -2.68
C GLU A 80 15.11 1.33 -1.61
N ALA A 81 13.82 1.51 -1.26
CA ALA A 81 13.11 0.64 -0.33
C ALA A 81 12.98 -0.81 -0.85
N VAL A 82 12.72 -1.00 -2.15
CA VAL A 82 12.72 -2.34 -2.77
C VAL A 82 14.10 -2.96 -2.66
N THR A 83 15.16 -2.18 -2.89
CA THR A 83 16.55 -2.66 -2.76
C THR A 83 16.86 -3.07 -1.33
N LEU A 84 16.51 -2.24 -0.34
CA LEU A 84 16.65 -2.55 1.08
C LEU A 84 15.89 -3.82 1.47
N SER A 85 14.69 -4.02 0.93
CA SER A 85 13.90 -5.24 1.19
C SER A 85 14.62 -6.52 0.74
N LYS A 86 15.29 -6.48 -0.42
CA LYS A 86 16.06 -7.60 -0.95
C LYS A 86 17.30 -7.89 -0.10
N GLN A 87 17.95 -6.85 0.44
CA GLN A 87 19.09 -7.00 1.35
C GLN A 87 18.68 -7.70 2.65
N PHE A 88 17.52 -7.36 3.23
CA PHE A 88 17.00 -8.05 4.42
C PHE A 88 16.62 -9.50 4.12
N LEU A 89 15.99 -9.77 2.97
CA LEU A 89 15.66 -11.13 2.55
C LEU A 89 16.90 -12.03 2.37
N ALA A 90 18.03 -11.46 1.97
CA ALA A 90 19.30 -12.16 1.80
C ALA A 90 19.99 -12.55 3.13
N ARG A 91 19.57 -11.99 4.28
CA ARG A 91 20.14 -12.35 5.60
C ARG A 91 19.90 -13.83 5.93
N GLU A 92 20.84 -14.48 6.59
CA GLU A 92 20.69 -15.89 6.97
C GLU A 92 19.90 -16.04 8.27
N TYR A 93 18.59 -16.27 8.18
CA TYR A 93 17.74 -16.59 9.32
C TYR A 93 17.26 -18.03 9.22
N ARG A 94 17.50 -18.82 10.27
CA ARG A 94 17.00 -20.19 10.37
C ARG A 94 16.48 -20.45 11.77
N THR A 95 15.40 -21.22 11.87
CA THR A 95 15.01 -21.82 13.15
C THR A 95 16.07 -22.84 13.58
N MET A 96 16.03 -23.30 14.84
CA MET A 96 16.85 -24.43 15.30
C MET A 96 16.63 -25.70 14.46
N ALA A 97 15.46 -25.85 13.85
CA ALA A 97 15.12 -26.94 12.93
C ALA A 97 15.47 -26.64 11.45
N GLY A 98 16.13 -25.53 11.17
CA GLY A 98 16.62 -25.18 9.82
C GLY A 98 15.59 -24.55 8.88
N GLN A 99 14.40 -24.20 9.35
CA GLN A 99 13.36 -23.58 8.51
C GLN A 99 13.65 -22.10 8.24
N SER A 100 13.27 -21.61 7.06
CA SER A 100 13.38 -20.19 6.70
C SER A 100 12.44 -19.34 7.56
N LEU A 101 12.93 -18.19 8.01
CA LEU A 101 12.17 -17.19 8.75
C LEU A 101 11.92 -15.95 7.88
N THR A 102 11.43 -16.16 6.65
CA THR A 102 11.20 -15.10 5.65
C THR A 102 10.38 -13.94 6.21
N LEU A 103 9.23 -14.23 6.85
CA LEU A 103 8.38 -13.18 7.43
C LEU A 103 9.10 -12.40 8.54
N MET A 104 9.92 -13.07 9.35
CA MET A 104 10.70 -12.43 10.41
C MET A 104 11.68 -11.41 9.83
N LYS A 105 12.35 -11.73 8.72
CA LYS A 105 13.23 -10.78 8.02
C LYS A 105 12.49 -9.51 7.59
N CYS A 106 11.25 -9.65 7.14
CA CYS A 106 10.43 -8.51 6.72
C CYS A 106 9.91 -7.68 7.89
N ILE A 107 9.60 -8.31 9.02
CA ILE A 107 9.25 -7.60 10.26
C ILE A 107 10.49 -6.85 10.79
N ASP A 108 11.66 -7.48 10.78
CA ASP A 108 12.91 -6.84 11.19
C ASP A 108 13.27 -5.66 10.27
N LEU A 109 13.02 -5.78 8.96
CA LEU A 109 13.13 -4.66 8.02
C LEU A 109 12.23 -3.49 8.42
N TYR A 110 10.96 -3.76 8.74
CA TYR A 110 9.98 -2.73 9.10
C TYR A 110 10.43 -1.91 10.33
N HIS A 111 11.09 -2.57 11.28
CA HIS A 111 11.62 -1.96 12.51
C HIS A 111 13.09 -1.53 12.44
N SER A 112 13.73 -1.64 11.27
CA SER A 112 15.16 -1.41 11.14
C SER A 112 15.57 0.06 11.23
N ASP A 113 16.80 0.28 11.69
CA ASP A 113 17.45 1.60 11.64
C ASP A 113 17.71 1.98 10.18
N GLU A 114 18.01 1.02 9.30
CA GLU A 114 18.21 1.26 7.87
C GLU A 114 16.95 1.81 7.19
N LEU A 115 15.77 1.26 7.48
CA LEU A 115 14.51 1.81 6.97
C LEU A 115 14.17 3.16 7.59
N THR A 116 14.55 3.37 8.86
CA THR A 116 14.37 4.67 9.53
C THR A 116 15.25 5.74 8.89
N ALA A 117 16.52 5.45 8.64
CA ALA A 117 17.43 6.36 7.93
C ALA A 117 16.94 6.68 6.52
N LEU A 118 16.33 5.69 5.83
CA LEU A 118 15.75 5.92 4.51
C LEU A 118 14.55 6.88 4.57
N VAL A 119 13.66 6.72 5.55
CA VAL A 119 12.55 7.67 5.81
C VAL A 119 13.11 9.07 6.04
N GLU A 120 14.07 9.22 6.96
CA GLU A 120 14.67 10.51 7.32
C GLU A 120 15.35 11.19 6.14
N LYS A 121 16.07 10.44 5.30
CA LYS A 121 16.70 10.94 4.06
C LYS A 121 15.68 11.63 3.16
N TYR A 122 14.53 11.00 2.93
CA TYR A 122 13.52 11.54 2.02
C TYR A 122 12.61 12.59 2.65
N GLU A 123 12.36 12.53 3.96
CA GLU A 123 11.73 13.64 4.68
C GLU A 123 12.59 14.91 4.63
N TYR A 124 13.91 14.76 4.83
CA TYR A 124 14.84 15.87 4.73
C TYR A 124 14.85 16.47 3.31
N ALA A 125 14.94 15.62 2.28
CA ALA A 125 14.93 16.06 0.88
C ALA A 125 13.65 16.82 0.50
N LEU A 126 12.47 16.34 0.94
CA LEU A 126 11.20 17.02 0.71
C LEU A 126 11.11 18.39 1.42
N ALA A 127 11.73 18.52 2.58
CA ALA A 127 11.79 19.79 3.31
C ALA A 127 12.79 20.80 2.69
N HIS A 128 13.73 20.35 1.85
CA HIS A 128 14.82 21.16 1.30
C HIS A 128 15.04 20.91 -0.21
N PRO A 129 14.07 21.26 -1.08
CA PRO A 129 14.10 20.91 -2.50
C PRO A 129 15.23 21.53 -3.31
N ASP A 130 15.84 22.61 -2.83
CA ASP A 130 16.93 23.33 -3.52
C ASP A 130 18.34 22.80 -3.19
N GLN A 131 18.44 21.80 -2.31
CA GLN A 131 19.71 21.17 -1.94
C GLN A 131 19.86 19.87 -2.72
N GLU A 132 20.49 19.90 -3.90
CA GLU A 132 20.86 18.67 -4.60
C GLU A 132 21.79 17.84 -3.70
N HIS A 133 21.29 16.67 -3.30
CA HIS A 133 22.03 15.74 -2.46
C HIS A 133 23.12 15.09 -3.33
N GLY A 134 24.32 15.66 -3.30
CA GLY A 134 25.49 15.11 -3.98
C GLY A 134 25.80 13.71 -3.46
N SER A 135 25.60 12.71 -4.31
CA SER A 135 26.05 11.33 -4.08
C SER A 135 27.56 11.30 -3.96
N ASN A 136 28.07 10.93 -2.78
CA ASN A 136 29.44 10.44 -2.60
C ASN A 136 29.49 8.93 -2.86
#